data_AF-A0A378ACZ8-F1
#
_entry.id   AF-A0A378ACZ8-F1
#
_cell.length_a   1.000
_cell.length_b   1.000
_cell.length_c   1.000
_cell.angle_alpha   90.00
_cell.angle_beta   90.00
_cell.angle_gamma   90.00
#
_symmetry.space_group_name_H-M   'P 1'
#
loop_
_entity.id
_entity.type
_entity.pdbx_description
1 polymer ?
#
loop_
_entity_poly.entity_id
_entity_poly.type
_entity_poly.pdbx_seq_one_letter_code
_entity_poly.pdbx_strand_id
1 'polypeptide(L)' 'MQAGRLRHRVTIQNFTTSRTPSGQPVEKWEDGKTIWAEVKGISGREL' A
#
# COMPACT_ATOMS: atom_id res chain seq x y z
N MET A 1 -0.78 26.50 2.38
CA MET A 1 -0.01 25.29 2.73
C MET A 1 -0.59 24.74 4.03
N GLN A 2 -1.25 23.58 4.02
CA GLN A 2 -1.89 23.01 5.22
C GLN A 2 -0.87 22.10 5.94
N ALA A 3 -0.13 22.67 6.90
CA ALA A 3 0.83 21.94 7.71
C ALA A 3 0.12 20.85 8.55
N GLY A 4 0.75 19.69 8.70
CA GLY A 4 0.26 18.59 9.57
C GLY A 4 -0.73 17.61 8.92
N ARG A 5 -1.08 17.80 7.64
CA ARG A 5 -2.05 16.95 6.95
C ARG A 5 -1.57 15.51 6.71
N LEU A 6 -0.26 15.32 6.48
CA LEU A 6 0.37 14.03 6.27
C LEU A 6 0.86 13.41 7.60
N ARG A 7 -0.08 13.04 8.49
CA ARG A 7 0.25 12.54 9.84
C ARG A 7 0.38 11.02 9.98
N HIS A 8 0.06 10.25 8.94
CA HIS A 8 0.06 8.79 9.01
C HIS A 8 1.26 8.22 8.26
N ARG A 9 1.88 7.17 8.79
CA ARG A 9 2.89 6.38 8.08
C ARG A 9 2.18 5.24 7.36
N VAL A 10 2.28 5.21 6.04
CA VAL A 10 1.65 4.18 5.20
C VAL A 10 2.73 3.45 4.41
N THR A 11 2.73 2.12 4.49
CA THR A 11 3.59 1.27 3.65
C THR A 11 2.83 0.87 2.40
N ILE A 12 3.40 1.14 1.25
CA ILE A 12 2.83 0.71 -0.03
C ILE A 12 3.26 -0.72 -0.28
N GLN A 13 2.33 -1.68 -0.19
CA GLN A 13 2.59 -3.05 -0.61
C GLN A 13 2.47 -3.16 -2.13
N ASN A 14 3.49 -3.74 -2.76
CA ASN A 14 3.52 -3.97 -4.19
C ASN A 14 3.17 -5.43 -4.46
N PHE A 15 2.13 -5.64 -5.25
CA PHE A 15 1.80 -6.96 -5.74
C PHE A 15 2.79 -7.36 -6.83
N THR A 16 3.36 -8.55 -6.72
CA THR A 16 4.32 -9.06 -7.69
C THR A 16 4.23 -10.57 -7.80
N THR A 17 4.85 -11.11 -8.84
CA THR A 17 4.89 -12.53 -9.11
C THR A 17 6.33 -12.99 -9.14
N SER A 18 6.64 -14.05 -8.40
CA SER A 18 7.94 -14.73 -8.43
C SER A 18 7.79 -16.13 -8.99
N ARG A 19 8.89 -16.75 -9.43
CA ARG A 19 8.87 -18.08 -10.03
C ARG A 19 9.43 -19.10 -9.04
N THR A 20 8.73 -20.21 -8.86
CA THR A 20 9.25 -21.35 -8.10
C THR A 20 10.40 -22.02 -8.85
N PRO A 21 11.21 -22.85 -8.17
CA PRO A 21 12.23 -23.67 -8.85
C PRO A 21 11.66 -24.54 -9.97
N SER A 22 10.41 -24.98 -9.84
CA SER A 22 9.67 -25.76 -10.85
C SER A 22 9.08 -24.90 -11.97
N GLY A 23 9.30 -23.58 -11.98
CA GLY A 23 8.87 -22.70 -13.05
C GLY A 23 7.44 -22.17 -12.94
N GLN A 24 6.72 -22.44 -11.85
CA GLN A 24 5.35 -21.95 -11.64
C GLN A 24 5.37 -20.52 -11.07
N PRO A 25 4.53 -19.60 -11.57
CA PRO A 25 4.36 -18.27 -10.97
C PRO A 25 3.67 -18.38 -9.61
N VAL A 26 4.14 -17.58 -8.64
CA VAL A 26 3.57 -17.46 -7.30
C VAL A 26 3.38 -15.98 -7.01
N GLU A 27 2.16 -15.64 -6.64
CA GLU A 27 1.75 -14.29 -6.27
C GLU A 27 2.24 -13.98 -4.86
N LYS A 28 2.81 -12.78 -4.68
CA LYS A 28 3.23 -12.30 -3.36
C LYS A 28 3.02 -10.80 -3.25
N TRP A 29 2.88 -10.33 -2.02
CA TRP A 29 2.92 -8.93 -1.67
C TRP A 29 4.27 -8.62 -1.03
N GLU A 30 4.93 -7.58 -1.52
CA GLU A 30 6.19 -7.11 -0.95
C GLU A 30 6.04 -5.70 -0.41
N ASP A 31 6.53 -5.47 0.79
CA ASP A 31 6.58 -4.12 1.38
C ASP A 31 7.48 -3.21 0.55
N GLY A 32 6.89 -2.11 0.07
CA GLY A 32 7.59 -1.05 -0.63
C GLY A 32 7.96 0.11 0.31
N LYS A 33 7.86 1.34 -0.22
CA LYS A 33 8.22 2.54 0.55
C LYS A 33 7.18 2.84 1.62
N THR A 34 7.65 3.23 2.81
CA THR A 34 6.81 3.83 3.85
C THR A 34 6.86 5.35 3.75
N ILE A 35 5.72 5.97 3.47
CA ILE A 35 5.57 7.42 3.24
C ILE A 35 4.63 8.06 4.25
N TRP A 36 4.71 9.39 4.39
CA TRP A 36 3.72 10.17 5.14
C TRP A 36 2.49 10.45 4.28
N ALA A 37 1.29 10.18 4.82
CA ALA A 37 0.02 10.30 4.10
C ALA A 37 -1.12 10.83 5.00
N GLU A 38 -2.17 11.34 4.37
CA GLU A 38 -3.46 11.63 4.99
C GLU A 38 -4.39 10.43 4.77
N VAL A 39 -4.91 9.83 5.84
CA VAL A 39 -5.91 8.76 5.77
C VAL A 39 -7.22 9.31 6.34
N LYS A 40 -8.27 9.31 5.51
CA LYS A 40 -9.60 9.78 5.86
C LYS A 40 -10.58 8.61 5.75
N GLY A 41 -11.19 8.24 6.87
CA GLY A 41 -12.33 7.33 6.82
C GLY A 41 -13.51 8.04 6.19
N ILE A 42 -14.09 7.46 5.15
CA ILE A 42 -15.40 7.86 4.65
C ILE A 42 -16.46 7.00 5.35
N SER A 43 -17.58 7.60 5.76
CA SER A 43 -18.75 6.80 6.12
C SER A 43 -19.16 6.00 4.89
N GLY A 44 -19.60 4.75 5.02
CA GLY A 44 -20.01 3.89 3.89
C GLY A 44 -21.24 4.39 3.10
N ARG A 45 -21.60 5.66 3.22
CA ARG A 45 -22.45 6.39 2.27
C ARG A 45 -21.54 6.85 1.15
N GLU A 46 -21.85 6.41 -0.06
CA GLU A 46 -21.11 6.77 -1.28
C GLU A 46 -21.03 8.30 -1.42
N LEU A 47 -19.88 8.80 -1.87
CA LEU A 47 -19.59 10.21 -2.13
C LEU A 47 -20.11 10.63 -3.52
#